data_AF-A0A540WHR8-F1
#
_entry.id   AF-A0A540WHR8-F1
#
_cell.length_a   1.000
_cell.length_b   1.000
_cell.length_c   1.000
_cell.angle_alpha   90.00
_cell.angle_beta   90.00
_cell.angle_gamma   90.00
#
_symmetry.space_group_name_H-M   'P 1'
#
loop_
_entity.id
_entity.type
_entity.pdbx_description
1 polymer ?
#
loop_
_entity_poly.entity_id
_entity_poly.type
_entity_poly.pdbx_seq_one_letter_code
_entity_poly.pdbx_strand_id
1 'polypeptide(L)'
;MTHAASSRRFQAFSVGVLLFTLGVILWGAFVRATGSGAGCGDHWPHCNGEVVPREPTVQTLIEYTHRVTSGLVMLLAVALCVWALRAHAKGHPVRKAASWALFFMLTEALVGAGIVLLKYVADNASLGRAVWMGVHLVNTFLLVGAQTLVIWFARGRAPLTFRGQGWV
;
A
#
# COMPACT_ATOMS: atom_id res chain seq x y z
N MET A 1 16.52 20.35 -12.65
CA MET A 1 15.64 21.49 -12.30
C MET A 1 14.94 21.16 -10.99
N THR A 2 15.15 21.98 -9.96
CA THR A 2 14.42 21.90 -8.69
C THR A 2 13.06 22.56 -8.87
N HIS A 3 11.99 21.92 -8.39
CA HIS A 3 10.66 22.52 -8.40
C HIS A 3 10.41 23.26 -7.09
N ALA A 4 9.51 24.24 -7.09
CA ALA A 4 9.04 24.85 -5.85
C ALA A 4 8.46 23.77 -4.91
N ALA A 5 8.80 23.86 -3.63
CA ALA A 5 8.26 22.92 -2.64
C ALA A 5 6.73 23.04 -2.57
N SER A 6 6.08 21.91 -2.37
CA SER A 6 4.63 21.82 -2.17
C SER A 6 4.23 22.42 -0.82
N SER A 7 2.93 22.71 -0.63
CA SER A 7 2.43 23.22 0.65
C SER A 7 2.79 22.30 1.83
N ARG A 8 3.03 22.89 3.02
CA ARG A 8 3.34 22.11 4.24
C ARG A 8 2.25 21.08 4.57
N ARG A 9 0.97 21.42 4.32
CA ARG A 9 -0.17 20.52 4.53
C ARG A 9 -0.09 19.28 3.64
N PHE A 10 0.22 19.46 2.34
CA PHE A 10 0.40 18.34 1.43
C PHE A 10 1.58 17.47 1.88
N GLN A 11 2.73 18.07 2.22
CA GLN A 11 3.89 17.31 2.68
C GLN A 11 3.60 16.49 3.96
N ALA A 12 2.94 17.10 4.94
CA ALA A 12 2.56 16.42 6.18
C ALA A 12 1.57 15.28 5.92
N PHE A 13 0.58 15.50 5.05
CA PHE A 13 -0.36 14.46 4.63
C PHE A 13 0.38 13.28 3.96
N SER A 14 1.26 13.54 2.99
CA SER A 14 2.05 12.50 2.30
C SER A 14 2.89 11.67 3.29
N VAL A 15 3.52 12.32 4.28
CA VAL A 15 4.27 11.62 5.33
C VAL A 15 3.34 10.78 6.21
N GLY A 16 2.18 11.32 6.59
CA GLY A 16 1.16 10.59 7.36
C GLY A 16 0.66 9.35 6.63
N VAL A 17 0.40 9.44 5.32
CA VAL A 17 0.01 8.29 4.49
C VAL A 17 1.09 7.22 4.49
N LEU A 18 2.36 7.60 4.26
CA LEU A 18 3.48 6.65 4.29
C LEU A 18 3.62 5.96 5.65
N LEU A 19 3.61 6.73 6.75
CA LEU A 19 3.74 6.17 8.11
C LEU A 19 2.58 5.21 8.44
N PHE A 20 1.35 5.55 8.02
CA PHE A 20 0.21 4.68 8.23
C PHE A 20 0.31 3.41 7.39
N THR A 21 0.74 3.50 6.12
CA THR A 21 1.05 2.34 5.28
C THR A 21 2.10 1.44 5.93
N LEU A 22 3.18 1.99 6.48
CA LEU A 22 4.19 1.21 7.21
C LEU A 22 3.60 0.51 8.44
N GLY A 23 2.72 1.17 9.19
CA GLY A 23 1.99 0.54 10.29
C GLY A 23 1.13 -0.65 9.84
N VAL A 24 0.42 -0.51 8.71
CA VAL A 24 -0.37 -1.60 8.11
C VAL A 24 0.51 -2.75 7.63
N ILE A 25 1.69 -2.47 7.07
CA ILE A 25 2.67 -3.49 6.67
C ILE A 25 3.15 -4.31 7.87
N LEU A 26 3.48 -3.62 8.97
CA LEU A 26 3.88 -4.29 10.22
C LEU A 26 2.74 -5.15 10.78
N TRP A 27 1.51 -4.64 10.76
CA TRP A 27 0.34 -5.41 11.17
C TRP A 27 0.09 -6.63 10.25
N GLY A 28 0.27 -6.50 8.94
CA GLY A 28 0.18 -7.62 8.01
C GLY A 28 1.26 -8.68 8.24
N ALA A 29 2.46 -8.29 8.66
CA ALA A 29 3.48 -9.22 9.10
C ALA A 29 3.06 -9.96 10.39
N PHE A 30 2.44 -9.25 11.33
CA PHE A 30 1.87 -9.84 12.54
C PHE A 30 0.73 -10.84 12.25
N VAL A 31 -0.17 -10.54 11.31
CA VAL A 31 -1.22 -11.46 10.84
C VAL A 31 -0.60 -12.79 10.38
N ARG A 32 0.49 -12.73 9.60
CA ARG A 32 1.19 -13.94 9.14
C ARG A 32 1.90 -14.67 10.27
N ALA A 33 2.63 -13.94 11.12
CA ALA A 33 3.39 -14.53 12.22
C ALA A 33 2.49 -15.26 13.23
N THR A 34 1.26 -14.79 13.41
CA THR A 34 0.26 -15.41 14.29
C THR A 34 -0.58 -16.50 13.61
N GLY A 35 -0.36 -16.79 12.33
CA GLY A 35 -1.19 -17.72 11.57
C GLY A 35 -2.61 -17.23 11.27
N SER A 36 -2.93 -15.97 11.59
CA SER A 36 -4.28 -15.40 11.49
C SER A 36 -4.73 -15.07 10.06
N GLY A 37 -3.96 -15.43 9.03
CA GLY A 37 -4.27 -15.09 7.63
C GLY A 37 -5.52 -15.76 7.06
N ALA A 38 -6.14 -16.68 7.80
CA ALA A 38 -7.40 -17.36 7.45
C ALA A 38 -8.53 -17.07 8.45
N GLY A 39 -8.38 -16.08 9.35
CA GLY A 39 -9.36 -15.72 10.36
C GLY A 39 -10.71 -15.24 9.82
N CYS A 40 -10.76 -14.75 8.58
CA CYS A 40 -11.97 -14.36 7.84
C CYS A 40 -12.44 -15.43 6.82
N GLY A 41 -11.80 -16.60 6.81
CA GLY A 41 -11.99 -17.65 5.82
C GLY A 41 -11.64 -17.17 4.40
N ASP A 42 -12.25 -17.80 3.40
CA ASP A 42 -12.02 -17.50 1.98
C ASP A 42 -12.89 -16.34 1.45
N HIS A 43 -13.41 -15.50 2.35
CA HIS A 43 -14.27 -14.39 1.98
C HIS A 43 -13.44 -13.13 1.77
N TRP A 44 -13.77 -12.36 0.73
CA TRP A 44 -13.26 -11.02 0.49
C TRP A 44 -14.24 -10.29 -0.44
N PRO A 45 -14.62 -9.02 -0.19
CA PRO A 45 -14.12 -8.13 0.86
C PRO A 45 -14.73 -8.39 2.25
N HIS A 46 -15.83 -9.13 2.32
CA HIS A 46 -16.47 -9.52 3.59
C HIS A 46 -15.62 -10.48 4.41
N CYS A 47 -15.89 -10.59 5.70
CA CYS A 47 -15.23 -11.50 6.63
C CYS A 47 -16.28 -12.48 7.17
N ASN A 48 -16.17 -13.77 6.82
CA ASN A 48 -17.17 -14.80 7.17
C ASN A 48 -18.62 -14.44 6.75
N GLY A 49 -18.79 -13.81 5.59
CA GLY A 49 -20.11 -13.39 5.08
C GLY A 49 -20.67 -12.11 5.71
N GLU A 50 -19.96 -11.51 6.68
CA GLU A 50 -20.36 -10.28 7.36
C GLU A 50 -19.43 -9.10 7.00
N VAL A 51 -19.96 -7.88 7.04
CA VAL A 51 -19.14 -6.65 6.93
C VAL A 51 -18.43 -6.35 8.23
N VAL A 52 -19.13 -6.50 9.36
CA VAL A 52 -18.58 -6.35 10.71
C VAL A 52 -18.80 -7.67 11.44
N PRO A 53 -17.74 -8.38 11.85
CA PRO A 53 -17.86 -9.65 12.56
C PRO A 53 -18.60 -9.47 13.89
N ARG A 54 -19.66 -10.24 14.12
CA ARG A 54 -20.46 -10.16 15.37
C ARG A 54 -19.87 -10.96 16.53
N GLU A 55 -19.32 -12.13 16.24
CA GLU A 55 -18.68 -13.02 17.23
C GLU A 55 -17.26 -13.41 16.76
N PRO A 56 -16.31 -12.45 16.71
CA PRO A 56 -14.99 -12.71 16.16
C PRO A 56 -14.15 -13.58 17.09
N THR A 57 -13.48 -14.57 16.52
CA THR A 57 -12.29 -15.16 17.16
C THR A 57 -11.15 -14.14 17.18
N VAL A 58 -10.12 -14.38 17.99
CA VAL A 58 -8.91 -13.53 18.01
C VAL A 58 -8.27 -13.46 16.62
N GLN A 59 -8.20 -14.57 15.89
CA GLN A 59 -7.65 -14.60 14.52
C GLN A 59 -8.50 -13.76 13.56
N THR A 60 -9.82 -13.87 13.65
CA THR A 60 -10.77 -13.05 12.88
C THR A 60 -10.54 -11.56 13.14
N LEU A 61 -10.39 -11.17 14.41
CA LEU A 61 -10.15 -9.78 14.77
C LEU A 61 -8.82 -9.25 14.21
N ILE A 62 -7.75 -10.06 14.27
CA ILE A 62 -6.43 -9.71 13.75
C ILE A 62 -6.49 -9.48 12.22
N GLU A 63 -7.09 -10.41 11.48
CA GLU A 63 -7.19 -10.31 10.02
C GLU A 63 -8.16 -9.18 9.60
N TYR A 64 -9.30 -9.08 10.25
CA TYR A 64 -10.29 -8.02 9.97
C TYR A 64 -9.69 -6.63 10.19
N THR A 65 -8.92 -6.43 11.27
CA THR A 65 -8.20 -5.17 11.53
C THR A 65 -7.23 -4.85 10.40
N HIS A 66 -6.52 -5.84 9.87
CA HIS A 66 -5.64 -5.65 8.72
C HIS A 66 -6.41 -5.20 7.48
N ARG A 67 -7.56 -5.83 7.19
CA ARG A 67 -8.42 -5.48 6.04
C ARG A 67 -8.98 -4.07 6.15
N VAL A 68 -9.50 -3.69 7.32
CA VAL A 68 -10.06 -2.36 7.57
C VAL A 68 -9.00 -1.27 7.42
N THR A 69 -7.85 -1.46 8.07
CA THR A 69 -6.75 -0.49 8.00
C THR A 69 -6.14 -0.39 6.59
N SER A 70 -6.06 -1.50 5.85
CA SER A 70 -5.67 -1.48 4.42
C SER A 70 -6.68 -0.73 3.55
N GLY A 71 -7.98 -0.91 3.81
CA GLY A 71 -9.04 -0.14 3.16
C GLY A 71 -8.92 1.36 3.42
N LEU A 72 -8.57 1.76 4.64
CA LEU A 72 -8.30 3.15 4.96
C LEU A 72 -7.06 3.68 4.22
N VAL A 73 -5.98 2.91 4.12
CA VAL A 73 -4.81 3.27 3.30
C VAL A 73 -5.19 3.45 1.82
N MET A 74 -6.07 2.61 1.28
CA MET A 74 -6.59 2.77 -0.10
C MET A 74 -7.26 4.14 -0.29
N LEU A 75 -8.17 4.51 0.62
CA LEU A 75 -8.85 5.81 0.56
C LEU A 75 -7.87 6.98 0.66
N LEU A 76 -6.87 6.86 1.53
CA LEU A 76 -5.80 7.86 1.67
C LEU A 76 -4.92 7.94 0.41
N ALA A 77 -4.63 6.83 -0.26
CA ALA A 77 -3.88 6.81 -1.51
C ALA A 77 -4.66 7.47 -2.65
N VAL A 78 -5.98 7.24 -2.73
CA VAL A 78 -6.87 7.95 -3.66
C VAL A 78 -6.85 9.45 -3.37
N ALA A 79 -7.03 9.84 -2.10
CA ALA A 79 -6.97 11.25 -1.69
C ALA A 79 -5.60 11.89 -2.03
N LEU A 80 -4.50 11.19 -1.79
CA LEU A 80 -3.15 11.64 -2.14
C LEU A 80 -3.00 11.89 -3.64
N CYS A 81 -3.46 10.95 -4.47
CA CYS A 81 -3.42 11.06 -5.92
C CYS A 81 -4.30 12.24 -6.40
N VAL A 82 -5.56 12.33 -5.96
CA VAL A 82 -6.46 13.42 -6.34
C VAL A 82 -5.90 14.78 -5.91
N TRP A 83 -5.38 14.90 -4.68
CA TRP A 83 -4.78 16.14 -4.20
C TRP A 83 -3.53 16.51 -5.02
N ALA A 84 -2.64 15.56 -5.29
CA ALA A 84 -1.46 15.77 -6.13
C ALA A 84 -1.82 16.26 -7.55
N LEU A 85 -2.86 15.66 -8.16
CA LEU A 85 -3.33 16.03 -9.49
C LEU A 85 -4.05 17.39 -9.52
N ARG A 86 -4.58 17.87 -8.39
CA ARG A 86 -5.21 19.20 -8.31
C ARG A 86 -4.23 20.31 -7.93
N ALA A 87 -3.27 20.01 -7.07
CA ALA A 87 -2.35 21.02 -6.52
C ALA A 87 -1.09 21.28 -7.37
N HIS A 88 -0.81 20.42 -8.35
CA HIS A 88 0.42 20.53 -9.15
C HIS A 88 0.13 20.62 -10.65
N ALA A 89 0.90 21.48 -11.34
CA ALA A 89 0.82 21.63 -12.80
C ALA A 89 1.10 20.32 -13.54
N LYS A 90 0.55 20.16 -14.75
CA LYS A 90 0.85 19.01 -15.62
C LYS A 90 2.37 18.91 -15.82
N GLY A 91 2.90 17.68 -15.78
CA GLY A 91 4.35 17.41 -15.86
C GLY A 91 5.09 17.44 -14.51
N HIS A 92 4.48 17.95 -13.42
CA HIS A 92 5.13 17.94 -12.11
C HIS A 92 5.35 16.50 -11.61
N PRO A 93 6.57 16.13 -11.14
CA PRO A 93 6.92 14.74 -10.82
C PRO A 93 6.09 14.12 -9.69
N VAL A 94 5.58 14.95 -8.76
CA VAL A 94 4.64 14.50 -7.70
C VAL A 94 3.41 13.82 -8.29
N ARG A 95 2.88 14.30 -9.43
CA ARG A 95 1.69 13.71 -10.06
C ARG A 95 1.98 12.27 -10.47
N LYS A 96 3.08 12.03 -11.17
CA LYS A 96 3.50 10.70 -11.62
C LYS A 96 3.76 9.77 -10.44
N ALA A 97 4.47 10.25 -9.41
CA ALA A 97 4.74 9.47 -8.21
C ALA A 97 3.44 9.10 -7.47
N ALA A 98 2.48 10.02 -7.33
CA ALA A 98 1.21 9.76 -6.67
C ALA A 98 0.31 8.82 -7.47
N SER A 99 0.33 8.89 -8.81
CA SER A 99 -0.36 7.92 -9.68
C SER A 99 0.25 6.52 -9.55
N TRP A 100 1.58 6.39 -9.49
CA TRP A 100 2.22 5.10 -9.22
C TRP A 100 1.90 4.57 -7.83
N ALA A 101 1.87 5.43 -6.80
CA ALA A 101 1.48 5.02 -5.46
C ALA A 101 0.03 4.48 -5.45
N LEU A 102 -0.91 5.14 -6.13
CA LEU A 102 -2.28 4.63 -6.25
C LEU A 102 -2.33 3.32 -7.04
N PHE A 103 -1.60 3.22 -8.15
CA PHE A 103 -1.51 1.99 -8.94
C PHE A 103 -1.03 0.81 -8.08
N PHE A 104 0.09 0.96 -7.37
CA PHE A 104 0.61 -0.09 -6.51
C PHE A 104 -0.29 -0.40 -5.33
N MET A 105 -1.04 0.58 -4.80
CA MET A 105 -2.03 0.32 -3.76
C MET A 105 -3.20 -0.54 -4.28
N LEU A 106 -3.69 -0.26 -5.49
CA LEU A 106 -4.74 -1.04 -6.14
C LEU A 106 -4.28 -2.48 -6.40
N THR A 107 -3.09 -2.65 -6.97
CA THR A 107 -2.53 -4.00 -7.19
C THR A 107 -2.22 -4.71 -5.88
N GLU A 108 -1.80 -4.01 -4.83
CA GLU A 108 -1.57 -4.60 -3.50
C GLU A 108 -2.85 -5.20 -2.94
N ALA A 109 -3.96 -4.45 -3.00
CA ALA A 109 -5.26 -4.92 -2.53
C ALA A 109 -5.75 -6.14 -3.33
N LEU A 110 -5.53 -6.15 -4.65
CA LEU A 110 -5.90 -7.28 -5.51
C LEU A 110 -5.04 -8.52 -5.25
N VAL A 111 -3.73 -8.35 -5.07
CA VAL A 111 -2.81 -9.45 -4.75
C VAL A 111 -3.14 -10.01 -3.36
N GLY A 112 -3.39 -9.15 -2.37
CA GLY A 112 -3.84 -9.56 -1.03
C GLY A 112 -5.17 -10.32 -1.06
N ALA A 113 -6.14 -9.84 -1.84
CA ALA A 113 -7.41 -10.54 -2.05
C ALA A 113 -7.20 -11.94 -2.66
N GLY A 114 -6.32 -12.05 -3.66
CA GLY A 114 -6.02 -13.34 -4.29
C GLY A 114 -5.30 -14.32 -3.35
N ILE A 115 -4.47 -13.86 -2.41
CA ILE A 115 -3.89 -14.75 -1.37
C ILE A 115 -5.00 -15.43 -0.58
N VAL A 116 -6.05 -14.69 -0.20
CA VAL A 116 -7.20 -15.21 0.54
C VAL A 116 -8.05 -16.12 -0.36
N LEU A 117 -8.50 -15.61 -1.51
CA LEU A 117 -9.45 -16.32 -2.39
C LEU A 117 -8.86 -17.62 -2.98
N LEU A 118 -7.55 -17.69 -3.16
CA LEU A 118 -6.84 -18.88 -3.64
C LEU A 118 -6.33 -19.77 -2.50
N LYS A 119 -6.69 -19.45 -1.25
CA LYS A 119 -6.33 -20.21 -0.04
C LYS A 119 -4.82 -20.39 0.15
N TYR A 120 -4.04 -19.38 -0.20
CA TYR A 120 -2.59 -19.31 0.02
C TYR A 120 -2.25 -18.77 1.42
N VAL A 121 -3.04 -19.14 2.42
CA VAL A 121 -3.01 -18.62 3.79
C VAL A 121 -2.55 -19.70 4.80
N ALA A 122 -2.32 -19.28 6.05
CA ALA A 122 -2.03 -20.14 7.21
C ALA A 122 -0.91 -21.18 7.00
N ASP A 123 -1.23 -22.47 6.88
CA ASP A 123 -0.27 -23.59 6.82
C ASP A 123 -0.01 -24.11 5.39
N ASN A 124 -0.55 -23.46 4.37
CA ASN A 124 -0.36 -23.87 2.98
C ASN A 124 1.14 -23.80 2.60
N ALA A 125 1.80 -24.93 2.36
CA ALA A 125 3.23 -24.97 2.02
C ALA A 125 3.52 -24.99 0.50
N SER A 126 2.57 -24.57 -0.34
CA SER A 126 2.71 -24.65 -1.80
C SER A 126 3.65 -23.61 -2.41
N LEU A 127 4.21 -23.94 -3.57
CA LEU A 127 4.92 -22.97 -4.41
C LEU A 127 4.03 -21.78 -4.80
N GLY A 128 2.73 -22.03 -5.02
CA GLY A 128 1.74 -20.99 -5.32
C GLY A 128 1.72 -19.92 -4.23
N ARG A 129 1.68 -20.32 -2.96
CA ARG A 129 1.78 -19.38 -1.84
C ARG A 129 3.10 -18.61 -1.86
N ALA A 130 4.23 -19.28 -2.05
CA ALA A 130 5.53 -18.61 -2.06
C ALA A 130 5.61 -17.52 -3.14
N VAL A 131 5.12 -17.83 -4.35
CA VAL A 131 5.07 -16.89 -5.48
C VAL A 131 4.17 -15.70 -5.16
N TRP A 132 2.93 -15.94 -4.69
CA TRP A 132 1.99 -14.87 -4.37
C TRP A 132 2.48 -13.97 -3.23
N MET A 133 3.09 -14.56 -2.20
CA MET A 133 3.74 -13.83 -1.13
C MET A 133 4.91 -12.98 -1.63
N GLY A 134 5.72 -13.51 -2.55
CA GLY A 134 6.81 -12.76 -3.18
C GLY A 134 6.31 -11.58 -4.01
N VAL A 135 5.29 -11.81 -4.84
CA VAL A 135 4.64 -10.74 -5.64
C VAL A 135 4.05 -9.67 -4.73
N HIS A 136 3.35 -10.07 -3.68
CA HIS A 136 2.79 -9.15 -2.69
C HIS A 136 3.90 -8.30 -2.07
N LEU A 137 4.97 -8.92 -1.57
CA LEU A 137 6.07 -8.20 -0.92
C LEU A 137 6.78 -7.22 -1.87
N VAL A 138 7.05 -7.63 -3.11
CA VAL A 138 7.65 -6.77 -4.13
C VAL A 138 6.74 -5.57 -4.41
N ASN A 139 5.44 -5.79 -4.56
CA ASN A 139 4.47 -4.72 -4.78
C ASN A 139 4.38 -3.77 -3.56
N THR A 140 4.45 -4.30 -2.34
CA THR A 140 4.55 -3.51 -1.10
C THR A 140 5.76 -2.56 -1.14
N PHE A 141 6.93 -3.06 -1.51
CA PHE A 141 8.15 -2.22 -1.59
C PHE A 141 8.05 -1.15 -2.68
N LEU A 142 7.45 -1.47 -3.82
CA LEU A 142 7.20 -0.51 -4.89
C LEU A 142 6.20 0.57 -4.47
N LEU A 143 5.15 0.20 -3.73
CA LEU A 143 4.20 1.15 -3.12
C LEU A 143 4.90 2.12 -2.17
N VAL A 144 5.67 1.60 -1.22
CA VAL A 144 6.44 2.41 -0.25
C VAL A 144 7.45 3.31 -0.97
N GLY A 145 8.11 2.79 -2.00
CA GLY A 145 9.01 3.57 -2.87
C GLY A 145 8.28 4.72 -3.57
N ALA A 146 7.10 4.46 -4.14
CA ALA A 146 6.30 5.49 -4.80
C ALA A 146 5.80 6.56 -3.82
N GLN A 147 5.33 6.18 -2.64
CA GLN A 147 4.94 7.12 -1.58
C GLN A 147 6.14 7.96 -1.10
N THR A 148 7.31 7.35 -0.97
CA THR A 148 8.56 8.05 -0.63
C THR A 148 8.94 9.06 -1.72
N LEU A 149 8.78 8.70 -3.00
CA LEU A 149 9.01 9.61 -4.12
C LEU A 149 8.02 10.78 -4.12
N VAL A 150 6.76 10.58 -3.74
CA VAL A 150 5.81 11.68 -3.54
C VAL A 150 6.36 12.68 -2.52
N ILE A 151 6.85 12.21 -1.37
CA ILE A 151 7.43 13.08 -0.33
C ILE A 151 8.70 13.77 -0.83
N TRP A 152 9.57 13.04 -1.53
CA TRP A 152 10.82 13.56 -2.09
C TRP A 152 10.55 14.74 -3.04
N PHE A 153 9.67 14.55 -4.01
CA PHE A 153 9.32 15.58 -4.99
C PHE A 153 8.48 16.70 -4.37
N ALA A 154 7.64 16.40 -3.38
CA ALA A 154 6.86 17.42 -2.66
C ALA A 154 7.76 18.39 -1.90
N ARG A 155 8.97 17.97 -1.50
CA ARG A 155 9.99 18.84 -0.88
C ARG A 155 10.80 19.67 -1.90
N GLY A 156 10.45 19.63 -3.19
CA GLY A 156 11.14 20.40 -4.25
C GLY A 156 12.47 19.81 -4.70
N ARG A 157 12.80 18.57 -4.29
CA ARG A 157 14.07 17.92 -4.63
C ARG A 157 14.10 17.52 -6.10
N ALA A 158 15.30 17.56 -6.68
CA ALA A 158 15.52 17.23 -8.08
C ALA A 158 15.18 15.75 -8.39
N PRO A 159 14.87 15.42 -9.66
CA PRO A 159 14.82 14.04 -10.16
C PRO A 159 16.08 13.27 -9.78
N LEU A 160 15.93 12.01 -9.37
CA LEU A 160 17.05 11.13 -9.07
C LEU A 160 17.82 10.87 -10.37
N THR A 161 19.02 11.45 -10.49
CA THR A 161 19.94 11.14 -11.57
C THR A 161 20.89 10.05 -11.10
N PHE A 162 20.87 8.89 -11.76
CA PHE A 162 21.91 7.88 -11.55
C PHE A 162 23.20 8.38 -12.19
N ARG A 163 24.29 8.42 -11.41
CA ARG A 163 25.63 8.78 -11.91
C ARG A 163 25.97 7.86 -13.08
N GLY A 164 26.19 8.42 -14.27
CA GLY A 164 26.53 7.67 -15.49
C GLY A 164 25.53 7.76 -16.66
N GLN A 165 24.37 8.43 -16.49
CA GLN A 165 23.44 8.69 -17.61
C GLN A 165 23.67 10.06 -18.28
N GLY A 166 24.94 10.42 -18.50
CA GLY A 166 25.31 11.44 -19.47
C GLY A 166 25.50 10.73 -20.81
N TRP A 167 24.60 10.99 -21.76
CA TRP A 167 24.84 10.59 -23.15
C TRP A 167 26.07 11.35 -23.65
N VAL A 168 27.03 10.62 -24.20
CA VAL A 168 28.04 11.16 -25.12
C VAL A 168 27.36 11.55 -26.42
#